data_AF-A0A3A0DYL5-F1
#
_entry.id   AF-A0A3A0DYL5-F1
#
_cell.length_a   1.000
_cell.length_b   1.000
_cell.length_c   1.000
_cell.angle_alpha   90.00
_cell.angle_beta   90.00
_cell.angle_gamma   90.00
#
_symmetry.space_group_name_H-M   'P 1'
#
loop_
_entity.id
_entity.type
_entity.pdbx_description
1 polymer ?
#
loop_
_entity_poly.entity_id
_entity_poly.type
_entity_poly.pdbx_seq_one_letter_code
_entity_poly.pdbx_strand_id
1 'polypeptide(L)'
;MKLTQPITASAEEAEDIQQLVGKLAAIESPDFGLSGTLTGDAFLPIEGKTDFSAGLITDHRLKSSDELRKLVAYGPKALPFLLAALDDNTKTKLKMEHGGGFGGMTFENEMSGNPVNAREQLVLAGKAEGHERTQHVNEYTVTVGDVCFVAIGQIVGRWYNAVRYQPTNNIILSSPAHDAKLREMVRAIWASDDAGQTLLDSLLLDYATEGIFNGHSLDGWDVGGRLQSTAAMRLLYYYPKESAGFIVQRIDKLDLTPTEPDKDDLGLYMKQCVANGVRADGFIEAIAWCDEPAILAALSRAFERAGDLSVALATEPAAAKSKPELVRTTLAKRIGELPEDDKGPYADGYALLVALGKLGGDQAKRAFEQYSTPLTTSRRHTTCLALREVRGEWAIDLLAPFLNDRRELDRWTYAVDFAQNERRLPIRICDEAATTIALANEDLKFEMQGDRARLDFQIQAMQSVLKMK
;
A
#
# COMPACT_ATOMS: atom_id res chain seq x y z
N MET A 1 25.17 3.00 -15.44
CA MET A 1 25.51 1.56 -15.33
C MET A 1 25.12 0.91 -16.65
N LYS A 2 25.87 -0.06 -17.19
CA LYS A 2 25.48 -0.72 -18.44
C LYS A 2 25.11 -2.17 -18.20
N LEU A 3 24.01 -2.61 -18.79
CA LEU A 3 23.64 -4.01 -18.82
C LEU A 3 24.69 -4.81 -19.59
N THR A 4 24.99 -6.01 -19.11
CA THR A 4 25.93 -6.92 -19.79
C THR A 4 25.33 -7.52 -21.06
N GLN A 5 24.00 -7.64 -21.10
CA GLN A 5 23.22 -8.09 -22.26
C GLN A 5 21.92 -7.28 -22.35
N PRO A 6 21.47 -6.91 -23.55
CA PRO A 6 20.15 -6.31 -23.74
C PRO A 6 19.05 -7.22 -23.18
N ILE A 7 18.07 -6.63 -22.49
CA ILE A 7 16.89 -7.37 -22.02
C ILE A 7 15.84 -7.30 -23.13
N THR A 8 15.78 -8.34 -23.95
CA THR A 8 14.78 -8.50 -25.00
C THR A 8 13.87 -9.70 -24.69
N ALA A 9 12.63 -9.64 -25.17
CA ALA A 9 11.74 -10.79 -25.14
C ALA A 9 12.27 -11.88 -26.08
N SER A 10 12.26 -13.14 -25.63
CA SER A 10 12.39 -14.28 -26.54
C SER A 10 11.18 -14.32 -27.49
N ALA A 11 11.23 -15.14 -28.54
CA ALA A 11 10.09 -15.30 -29.44
C ALA A 11 8.82 -15.82 -28.71
N GLU A 12 9.00 -16.74 -27.78
CA GLU A 12 7.92 -17.29 -26.95
C GLU A 12 7.37 -16.23 -25.98
N GLU A 13 8.25 -15.46 -25.33
CA GLU A 13 7.83 -14.37 -24.45
C GLU A 13 7.09 -13.27 -25.24
N ALA A 14 7.56 -12.96 -26.45
CA ALA A 14 6.91 -11.99 -27.33
C ALA A 14 5.50 -12.43 -27.73
N GLU A 15 5.32 -13.72 -28.04
CA GLU A 15 4.01 -14.28 -28.35
C GLU A 15 3.08 -14.23 -27.12
N ASP A 16 3.56 -14.64 -25.94
CA ASP A 16 2.75 -14.57 -24.72
C ASP A 16 2.37 -13.13 -24.35
N ILE A 17 3.30 -12.17 -24.44
CA ILE A 17 3.04 -10.75 -24.20
C ILE A 17 1.93 -10.25 -25.14
N GLN A 18 1.99 -10.57 -26.44
CA GLN A 18 0.96 -10.17 -27.40
C GLN A 18 -0.40 -10.79 -27.07
N GLN A 19 -0.42 -12.08 -26.70
CA GLN A 19 -1.65 -12.75 -26.27
C GLN A 19 -2.23 -12.11 -24.99
N LEU A 20 -1.39 -11.75 -24.03
CA LEU A 20 -1.80 -11.06 -22.81
C LEU A 20 -2.40 -9.68 -23.11
N VAL A 21 -1.80 -8.90 -24.02
CA VAL A 21 -2.38 -7.61 -24.48
C VAL A 21 -3.77 -7.83 -25.08
N GLY A 22 -3.95 -8.82 -25.95
CA GLY A 22 -5.26 -9.14 -26.51
C GLY A 22 -6.31 -9.54 -25.47
N LYS A 23 -5.90 -10.22 -24.38
CA LYS A 23 -6.79 -10.62 -23.29
C LYS A 23 -7.24 -9.46 -22.39
N LEU A 24 -6.59 -8.28 -22.45
CA LEU A 24 -6.99 -7.10 -21.68
C LEU A 24 -8.42 -6.63 -22.02
N ALA A 25 -8.94 -6.95 -23.21
CA ALA A 25 -10.32 -6.69 -23.59
C ALA A 25 -11.35 -7.38 -22.66
N ALA A 26 -10.96 -8.38 -21.88
CA ALA A 26 -11.83 -9.06 -20.93
C ALA A 26 -11.99 -8.33 -19.58
N ILE A 27 -11.20 -7.29 -19.30
CA ILE A 27 -11.26 -6.53 -18.04
C ILE A 27 -12.64 -5.88 -17.88
N GLU A 28 -13.28 -6.15 -16.75
CA GLU A 28 -14.64 -5.68 -16.42
C GLU A 28 -14.74 -4.98 -15.06
N SER A 29 -13.67 -5.00 -14.27
CA SER A 29 -13.61 -4.43 -12.92
C SER A 29 -12.55 -3.32 -12.85
N PRO A 30 -12.76 -2.28 -12.03
CA PRO A 30 -11.76 -1.24 -11.85
C PRO A 30 -10.52 -1.78 -11.14
N ASP A 31 -9.39 -1.12 -11.36
CA ASP A 31 -8.10 -1.36 -10.70
C ASP A 31 -7.42 0.00 -10.44
N PHE A 32 -6.25 0.02 -9.81
CA PHE A 32 -5.43 1.23 -9.70
C PHE A 32 -5.07 1.77 -11.09
N GLY A 33 -5.40 3.04 -11.31
CA GLY A 33 -5.29 3.71 -12.62
C GLY A 33 -6.43 3.46 -13.61
N LEU A 34 -7.44 2.68 -13.21
CA LEU A 34 -8.66 2.38 -13.99
C LEU A 34 -9.95 2.63 -13.20
N SER A 35 -9.91 3.48 -12.16
CA SER A 35 -11.03 3.70 -11.25
C SER A 35 -11.56 5.14 -11.31
N GLY A 36 -12.86 5.29 -11.56
CA GLY A 36 -13.54 6.59 -11.46
C GLY A 36 -13.82 7.04 -10.01
N THR A 37 -13.56 6.19 -9.02
CA THR A 37 -13.88 6.47 -7.60
C THR A 37 -12.65 6.57 -6.71
N LEU A 38 -11.46 6.28 -7.25
CA LEU A 38 -10.18 6.27 -6.54
C LEU A 38 -9.05 6.74 -7.46
N THR A 39 -8.06 7.40 -6.88
CA THR A 39 -6.75 7.70 -7.46
C THR A 39 -5.69 7.06 -6.61
N GLY A 40 -4.77 6.37 -7.27
CA GLY A 40 -3.65 5.68 -6.66
C GLY A 40 -2.82 5.01 -7.73
N ASP A 41 -1.76 4.34 -7.31
CA ASP A 41 -0.93 3.51 -8.16
C ASP A 41 -0.79 2.09 -7.61
N ALA A 42 -0.25 1.21 -8.44
CA ALA A 42 0.11 -0.13 -8.02
C ALA A 42 1.40 -0.58 -8.73
N PHE A 43 2.10 -1.51 -8.10
CA PHE A 43 3.07 -2.36 -8.77
C PHE A 43 2.64 -3.81 -8.60
N LEU A 44 1.72 -4.23 -9.46
CA LEU A 44 0.99 -5.49 -9.36
C LEU A 44 1.84 -6.77 -9.25
N PRO A 45 3.10 -6.83 -9.74
CA PRO A 45 3.91 -8.02 -9.52
C PRO A 45 4.23 -8.32 -8.06
N ILE A 46 4.08 -7.35 -7.16
CA ILE A 46 4.29 -7.53 -5.72
C ILE A 46 2.95 -7.29 -5.01
N GLU A 47 2.46 -8.33 -4.34
CA GLU A 47 1.18 -8.27 -3.63
C GLU A 47 1.19 -7.17 -2.57
N GLY A 48 0.08 -6.41 -2.50
CA GLY A 48 -0.10 -5.32 -1.55
C GLY A 48 0.72 -4.05 -1.85
N LYS A 49 1.49 -3.98 -2.94
CA LYS A 49 2.21 -2.75 -3.34
C LYS A 49 1.30 -1.81 -4.13
N THR A 50 0.47 -1.10 -3.38
CA THR A 50 -0.50 -0.11 -3.88
C THR A 50 -0.38 1.19 -3.08
N ASP A 51 -0.38 2.35 -3.73
CA ASP A 51 -0.45 3.66 -3.07
C ASP A 51 -1.85 4.25 -3.27
N PHE A 52 -2.61 4.45 -2.18
CA PHE A 52 -3.86 5.18 -2.22
C PHE A 52 -3.58 6.68 -2.07
N SER A 53 -4.03 7.50 -3.02
CA SER A 53 -3.86 8.95 -2.96
C SER A 53 -5.15 9.68 -2.58
N ALA A 54 -6.25 9.40 -3.29
CA ALA A 54 -7.54 10.04 -3.05
C ALA A 54 -8.69 9.13 -3.47
N GLY A 55 -9.86 9.26 -2.86
CA GLY A 55 -11.00 8.45 -3.26
C GLY A 55 -12.29 8.84 -2.55
N LEU A 56 -13.41 8.32 -3.05
CA LEU A 56 -14.70 8.37 -2.39
C LEU A 56 -14.74 7.38 -1.22
N ILE A 57 -15.53 7.67 -0.18
CA ILE A 57 -15.76 6.73 0.93
C ILE A 57 -16.81 5.71 0.48
N THR A 58 -16.40 4.75 -0.34
CA THR A 58 -17.27 3.70 -0.92
C THR A 58 -16.47 2.41 -1.11
N ASP A 59 -17.18 1.31 -1.37
CA ASP A 59 -16.54 0.14 -1.95
C ASP A 59 -16.16 0.43 -3.40
N HIS A 60 -14.86 0.56 -3.66
CA HIS A 60 -14.29 0.81 -4.98
C HIS A 60 -14.34 -0.42 -5.90
N ARG A 61 -14.63 -1.61 -5.34
CA ARG A 61 -14.67 -2.90 -6.06
C ARG A 61 -13.42 -3.16 -6.89
N LEU A 62 -12.26 -2.75 -6.37
CA LEU A 62 -10.99 -2.96 -7.06
C LEU A 62 -10.74 -4.45 -7.21
N LYS A 63 -10.41 -4.89 -8.43
CA LYS A 63 -10.04 -6.26 -8.72
C LYS A 63 -8.98 -6.26 -9.81
N SER A 64 -7.74 -6.51 -9.41
CA SER A 64 -6.63 -6.51 -10.36
C SER A 64 -6.70 -7.69 -11.34
N SER A 65 -6.30 -7.43 -12.58
CA SER A 65 -6.26 -8.43 -13.66
C SER A 65 -4.95 -9.22 -13.61
N ASP A 66 -5.07 -10.55 -13.74
CA ASP A 66 -3.92 -11.44 -13.83
C ASP A 66 -3.08 -11.16 -15.08
N GLU A 67 -3.74 -10.83 -16.18
CA GLU A 67 -3.10 -10.46 -17.44
C GLU A 67 -2.28 -9.17 -17.30
N LEU A 68 -2.86 -8.14 -16.69
CA LEU A 68 -2.17 -6.88 -16.42
C LEU A 68 -0.97 -7.11 -15.50
N ARG A 69 -1.14 -7.86 -14.41
CA ARG A 69 -0.06 -8.23 -13.49
C ARG A 69 1.10 -8.94 -14.21
N LYS A 70 0.81 -9.89 -15.10
CA LYS A 70 1.83 -10.60 -15.89
C LYS A 70 2.56 -9.67 -16.86
N LEU A 71 1.85 -8.78 -17.55
CA LEU A 71 2.47 -7.78 -18.44
C LEU A 71 3.43 -6.87 -17.67
N VAL A 72 3.04 -6.40 -16.48
CA VAL A 72 3.93 -5.59 -15.64
C VAL A 72 5.11 -6.43 -15.14
N ALA A 73 4.92 -7.71 -14.81
CA ALA A 73 6.00 -8.61 -14.40
C ALA A 73 7.06 -8.82 -15.51
N TYR A 74 6.66 -8.83 -16.79
CA TYR A 74 7.59 -8.85 -17.92
C TYR A 74 8.49 -7.60 -18.02
N GLY A 75 8.05 -6.47 -17.46
CA GLY A 75 8.85 -5.26 -17.32
C GLY A 75 9.38 -4.72 -18.65
N PRO A 76 10.70 -4.48 -18.79
CA PRO A 76 11.27 -3.92 -20.02
C PRO A 76 11.04 -4.77 -21.27
N LYS A 77 10.81 -6.08 -21.12
CA LYS A 77 10.49 -6.97 -22.26
C LYS A 77 9.12 -6.67 -22.87
N ALA A 78 8.15 -6.23 -22.05
CA ALA A 78 6.80 -5.91 -22.51
C ALA A 78 6.68 -4.50 -23.08
N LEU A 79 7.56 -3.56 -22.70
CA LEU A 79 7.48 -2.15 -23.11
C LEU A 79 7.30 -1.94 -24.63
N PRO A 80 8.06 -2.59 -25.53
CA PRO A 80 7.87 -2.38 -26.97
C PRO A 80 6.47 -2.77 -27.46
N PHE A 81 5.91 -3.86 -26.93
CA PHE A 81 4.59 -4.36 -27.30
C PHE A 81 3.48 -3.48 -26.73
N LEU A 82 3.63 -3.01 -25.49
CA LEU A 82 2.69 -2.08 -24.86
C LEU A 82 2.66 -0.72 -25.58
N LEU A 83 3.83 -0.20 -25.98
CA LEU A 83 3.94 1.05 -26.74
C LEU A 83 3.30 0.93 -28.13
N ALA A 84 3.44 -0.24 -28.77
CA ALA A 84 2.79 -0.54 -30.04
C ALA A 84 1.25 -0.63 -29.92
N ALA A 85 0.74 -1.04 -28.76
CA ALA A 85 -0.69 -1.20 -28.51
C ALA A 85 -1.39 0.05 -27.93
N LEU A 86 -0.69 1.18 -27.75
CA LEU A 86 -1.29 2.40 -27.18
C LEU A 86 -2.46 2.98 -28.00
N ASP A 87 -2.54 2.70 -29.30
CA ASP A 87 -3.67 3.05 -30.18
C ASP A 87 -4.70 1.93 -30.36
N ASP A 88 -4.60 0.84 -29.61
CA ASP A 88 -5.59 -0.24 -29.64
C ASP A 88 -6.91 0.24 -29.03
N ASN A 89 -7.86 0.54 -29.91
CA ASN A 89 -9.21 1.00 -29.59
C ASN A 89 -10.18 -0.14 -29.24
N THR A 90 -9.70 -1.38 -29.09
CA THR A 90 -10.52 -2.51 -28.65
C THR A 90 -11.09 -2.19 -27.26
N LYS A 91 -12.42 -2.17 -27.16
CA LYS A 91 -13.11 -1.89 -25.89
C LYS A 91 -12.93 -3.06 -24.93
N THR A 92 -12.63 -2.75 -23.68
CA THR A 92 -12.78 -3.68 -22.56
C THR A 92 -14.27 -3.82 -22.20
N LYS A 93 -14.57 -4.60 -21.16
CA LYS A 93 -15.91 -4.65 -20.56
C LYS A 93 -16.11 -3.59 -19.46
N LEU A 94 -15.05 -2.88 -19.08
CA LEU A 94 -15.07 -1.88 -18.02
C LEU A 94 -15.69 -0.57 -18.53
N LYS A 95 -16.95 -0.36 -18.16
CA LYS A 95 -17.70 0.87 -18.47
C LYS A 95 -17.61 1.85 -17.30
N MET A 96 -17.21 3.08 -17.62
CA MET A 96 -17.24 4.24 -16.73
C MET A 96 -18.49 5.07 -17.03
N GLU A 97 -19.18 5.46 -15.97
CA GLU A 97 -20.35 6.32 -16.02
C GLU A 97 -20.21 7.41 -14.97
N HIS A 98 -20.56 8.64 -15.35
CA HIS A 98 -20.70 9.73 -14.39
C HIS A 98 -22.19 9.98 -14.19
N GLY A 99 -22.71 9.77 -12.97
CA GLY A 99 -24.14 9.82 -12.65
C GLY A 99 -24.82 11.20 -12.79
N GLY A 100 -24.10 12.21 -13.26
CA GLY A 100 -24.55 13.60 -13.32
C GLY A 100 -24.51 14.29 -11.95
N GLY A 101 -24.86 15.58 -11.93
CA GLY A 101 -24.87 16.40 -10.70
C GLY A 101 -23.56 17.14 -10.47
N PHE A 102 -22.91 16.88 -9.34
CA PHE A 102 -21.66 17.54 -8.94
C PHE A 102 -20.45 16.85 -9.60
N GLY A 103 -19.51 17.63 -10.10
CA GLY A 103 -18.36 17.12 -10.86
C GLY A 103 -18.70 16.81 -12.32
N GLY A 104 -17.78 16.13 -13.00
CA GLY A 104 -17.95 15.68 -14.37
C GLY A 104 -16.92 14.64 -14.76
N MET A 105 -17.09 14.06 -15.96
CA MET A 105 -16.10 13.19 -16.57
C MET A 105 -15.53 13.86 -17.82
N THR A 106 -14.22 14.02 -17.88
CA THR A 106 -13.52 14.78 -18.93
C THR A 106 -12.30 14.02 -19.43
N PHE A 107 -12.05 14.12 -20.74
CA PHE A 107 -10.75 13.77 -21.27
C PHE A 107 -9.71 14.82 -20.91
N GLU A 108 -8.56 14.34 -20.46
CA GLU A 108 -7.35 15.10 -20.19
C GLU A 108 -6.15 14.29 -20.70
N ASN A 109 -4.99 14.91 -20.79
CA ASN A 109 -3.75 14.26 -21.19
C ASN A 109 -2.74 14.26 -20.02
N GLU A 110 -3.21 13.82 -18.86
CA GLU A 110 -2.39 13.82 -17.67
C GLU A 110 -1.28 12.78 -17.76
N MET A 111 -0.07 13.23 -17.46
CA MET A 111 1.11 12.40 -17.48
C MET A 111 2.09 12.97 -16.46
N SER A 112 2.52 12.14 -15.52
CA SER A 112 3.59 12.50 -14.59
C SER A 112 4.96 12.22 -15.22
N GLY A 113 5.97 12.99 -14.84
CA GLY A 113 7.36 12.66 -15.15
C GLY A 113 8.30 12.99 -14.00
N ASN A 114 9.55 12.55 -14.10
CA ASN A 114 10.59 12.95 -13.19
C ASN A 114 11.04 14.39 -13.54
N PRO A 115 10.97 15.36 -12.59
CA PRO A 115 11.35 16.75 -12.82
C PRO A 115 12.82 16.94 -13.22
N VAL A 116 13.72 15.99 -12.94
CA VAL A 116 15.13 16.07 -13.32
C VAL A 116 15.48 15.24 -14.56
N ASN A 117 14.53 14.45 -15.10
CA ASN A 117 14.76 13.70 -16.32
C ASN A 117 14.57 14.60 -17.55
N ALA A 118 15.70 15.03 -18.15
CA ALA A 118 15.70 15.92 -19.30
C ALA A 118 14.86 15.42 -20.49
N ARG A 119 14.81 14.09 -20.74
CA ARG A 119 14.00 13.51 -21.82
C ARG A 119 12.51 13.68 -21.54
N GLU A 120 12.08 13.37 -20.31
CA GLU A 120 10.69 13.54 -19.88
C GLU A 120 10.29 15.01 -19.87
N GLN A 121 11.13 15.87 -19.30
CA GLN A 121 10.88 17.32 -19.24
C GLN A 121 10.79 17.96 -20.62
N LEU A 122 11.62 17.54 -21.58
CA LEU A 122 11.53 18.04 -22.96
C LEU A 122 10.17 17.72 -23.59
N VAL A 123 9.66 16.50 -23.39
CA VAL A 123 8.35 16.07 -23.91
C VAL A 123 7.21 16.79 -23.18
N LEU A 124 7.30 16.89 -21.84
CA LEU A 124 6.29 17.53 -21.01
C LEU A 124 6.22 19.05 -21.22
N ALA A 125 7.33 19.73 -21.47
CA ALA A 125 7.37 21.16 -21.78
C ALA A 125 6.71 21.48 -23.13
N GLY A 126 6.64 20.52 -24.06
CA GLY A 126 5.90 20.64 -25.32
C GLY A 126 4.37 20.57 -25.16
N LYS A 127 3.88 20.26 -23.94
CA LYS A 127 2.46 20.30 -23.62
C LYS A 127 2.04 21.77 -23.52
N ALA A 128 1.24 22.22 -24.48
CA ALA A 128 0.69 23.57 -24.46
C ALA A 128 -0.02 23.80 -23.11
N GLU A 129 0.30 24.91 -22.44
CA GLU A 129 -0.30 25.31 -21.14
C GLU A 129 -1.79 25.68 -21.26
N GLY A 130 -2.40 25.53 -22.43
CA GLY A 130 -3.82 25.73 -22.63
C GLY A 130 -4.60 24.48 -22.27
N HIS A 131 -5.65 24.63 -21.44
CA HIS A 131 -6.77 23.70 -21.43
C HIS A 131 -7.39 23.70 -22.84
N GLU A 132 -6.87 22.87 -23.75
CA GLU A 132 -7.64 22.45 -24.91
C GLU A 132 -9.00 22.03 -24.37
N ARG A 133 -10.08 22.52 -24.98
CA ARG A 133 -11.44 22.39 -24.44
C ARG A 133 -11.66 20.95 -23.97
N THR A 134 -11.75 20.78 -22.66
CA THR A 134 -11.96 19.49 -22.02
C THR A 134 -13.25 18.90 -22.58
N GLN A 135 -13.14 17.76 -23.27
CA GLN A 135 -14.31 17.11 -23.81
C GLN A 135 -15.04 16.40 -22.67
N HIS A 136 -16.15 17.00 -22.23
CA HIS A 136 -17.06 16.37 -21.28
C HIS A 136 -17.76 15.17 -21.93
N VAL A 137 -17.83 14.07 -21.20
CA VAL A 137 -18.56 12.85 -21.58
C VAL A 137 -19.37 12.33 -20.40
N ASN A 138 -20.45 11.60 -20.68
CA ASN A 138 -21.28 10.97 -19.62
C ASN A 138 -20.94 9.49 -19.41
N GLU A 139 -20.46 8.83 -20.46
CA GLU A 139 -20.03 7.44 -20.43
C GLU A 139 -18.75 7.27 -21.24
N TYR A 140 -17.93 6.32 -20.81
CA TYR A 140 -16.72 5.91 -21.51
C TYR A 140 -16.48 4.43 -21.29
N THR A 141 -16.04 3.70 -22.32
CA THR A 141 -15.59 2.32 -22.16
C THR A 141 -14.09 2.30 -22.31
N VAL A 142 -13.40 1.87 -21.26
CA VAL A 142 -11.93 1.74 -21.24
C VAL A 142 -11.48 0.84 -22.39
N THR A 143 -10.43 1.24 -23.09
CA THR A 143 -9.84 0.52 -24.22
C THR A 143 -8.62 -0.31 -23.81
N VAL A 144 -8.17 -1.22 -24.67
CA VAL A 144 -6.91 -1.94 -24.47
C VAL A 144 -5.73 -0.96 -24.39
N GLY A 145 -5.68 0.07 -25.26
CA GLY A 145 -4.64 1.09 -25.22
C GLY A 145 -4.56 1.85 -23.89
N ASP A 146 -5.72 2.11 -23.26
CA ASP A 146 -5.79 2.71 -21.92
C ASP A 146 -5.15 1.82 -20.84
N VAL A 147 -5.44 0.51 -20.89
CA VAL A 147 -4.84 -0.45 -19.96
C VAL A 147 -3.34 -0.60 -20.20
N CYS A 148 -2.89 -0.57 -21.46
CA CYS A 148 -1.47 -0.55 -21.81
C CYS A 148 -0.75 0.70 -21.26
N PHE A 149 -1.40 1.87 -21.26
CA PHE A 149 -0.87 3.08 -20.65
C PHE A 149 -0.64 2.92 -19.15
N VAL A 150 -1.61 2.34 -18.44
CA VAL A 150 -1.47 2.01 -17.01
C VAL A 150 -0.33 1.02 -16.79
N ALA A 151 -0.27 -0.06 -17.57
CA ALA A 151 0.79 -1.06 -17.48
C ALA A 151 2.19 -0.44 -17.64
N ILE A 152 2.37 0.47 -18.62
CA ILE A 152 3.62 1.19 -18.83
C ILE A 152 3.96 2.01 -17.58
N GLY A 153 3.01 2.78 -17.03
CA GLY A 153 3.23 3.56 -15.80
C GLY A 153 3.72 2.71 -14.64
N GLN A 154 3.12 1.53 -14.45
CA GLN A 154 3.56 0.59 -13.41
C GLN A 154 4.98 0.09 -13.67
N ILE A 155 5.36 -0.22 -14.91
CA ILE A 155 6.73 -0.67 -15.26
C ILE A 155 7.75 0.46 -15.02
N VAL A 156 7.45 1.67 -15.47
CA VAL A 156 8.40 2.81 -15.45
C VAL A 156 8.39 3.62 -14.16
N GLY A 157 7.47 3.33 -13.23
CA GLY A 157 7.34 4.09 -11.98
C GLY A 157 6.76 5.49 -12.19
N ARG A 158 5.69 5.59 -12.99
CA ARG A 158 4.97 6.83 -13.28
C ARG A 158 3.48 6.65 -13.04
N TRP A 159 2.81 7.74 -12.66
CA TRP A 159 1.36 7.79 -12.42
C TRP A 159 0.60 7.94 -13.74
N TYR A 160 0.67 6.90 -14.58
CA TYR A 160 -0.11 6.83 -15.81
C TYR A 160 -1.46 6.20 -15.48
N ASN A 161 -2.44 7.05 -15.19
CA ASN A 161 -3.80 6.63 -14.87
C ASN A 161 -4.71 6.92 -16.05
N ALA A 162 -5.28 5.88 -16.67
CA ALA A 162 -6.23 6.09 -17.75
C ALA A 162 -7.60 6.55 -17.26
N VAL A 163 -8.00 6.10 -16.06
CA VAL A 163 -9.18 6.60 -15.35
C VAL A 163 -8.79 6.85 -13.91
N ARG A 164 -9.03 8.07 -13.41
CA ARG A 164 -8.79 8.39 -12.01
C ARG A 164 -9.82 9.33 -11.42
N TYR A 165 -10.01 9.24 -10.12
CA TYR A 165 -10.84 10.17 -9.35
C TYR A 165 -10.10 11.48 -9.04
N GLN A 166 -10.74 12.61 -9.26
CA GLN A 166 -10.30 13.88 -8.72
C GLN A 166 -11.33 14.36 -7.69
N PRO A 167 -10.89 14.92 -6.53
CA PRO A 167 -11.80 15.52 -5.58
C PRO A 167 -12.84 16.41 -6.24
N THR A 168 -14.02 16.44 -5.64
CA THR A 168 -15.27 17.01 -6.18
C THR A 168 -15.97 16.14 -7.24
N ASN A 169 -15.92 14.81 -7.08
CA ASN A 169 -16.62 13.85 -7.94
C ASN A 169 -16.26 13.98 -9.43
N ASN A 170 -15.02 14.36 -9.73
CA ASN A 170 -14.54 14.44 -11.09
C ASN A 170 -13.87 13.12 -11.51
N ILE A 171 -14.10 12.69 -12.75
CA ILE A 171 -13.43 11.54 -13.36
C ILE A 171 -12.57 12.05 -14.50
N ILE A 172 -11.26 11.85 -14.39
CA ILE A 172 -10.31 12.23 -15.42
C ILE A 172 -10.01 11.00 -16.29
N LEU A 173 -10.17 11.16 -17.60
CA LEU A 173 -9.88 10.14 -18.61
C LEU A 173 -8.60 10.52 -19.38
N SER A 174 -7.51 9.77 -19.18
CA SER A 174 -6.27 9.92 -19.96
C SER A 174 -6.12 8.75 -20.94
N SER A 175 -6.77 8.87 -22.09
CA SER A 175 -6.84 7.78 -23.08
C SER A 175 -5.88 8.02 -24.25
N PRO A 176 -4.79 7.25 -24.41
CA PRO A 176 -3.93 7.33 -25.60
C PRO A 176 -4.59 6.77 -26.88
N ALA A 177 -5.66 5.98 -26.74
CA ALA A 177 -6.44 5.49 -27.87
C ALA A 177 -7.30 6.63 -28.46
N HIS A 178 -7.80 7.52 -27.60
CA HIS A 178 -8.52 8.74 -27.96
C HIS A 178 -7.58 9.92 -28.33
N ASP A 179 -6.55 10.19 -27.53
CA ASP A 179 -5.61 11.31 -27.69
C ASP A 179 -4.29 10.85 -28.32
N ALA A 180 -4.13 11.16 -29.60
CA ALA A 180 -2.91 10.88 -30.35
C ALA A 180 -1.67 11.59 -29.78
N LYS A 181 -1.83 12.79 -29.21
CA LYS A 181 -0.72 13.56 -28.62
C LYS A 181 -0.21 12.89 -27.36
N LEU A 182 -1.10 12.43 -26.48
CA LEU A 182 -0.71 11.65 -25.30
C LEU A 182 0.07 10.39 -25.71
N ARG A 183 -0.43 9.66 -26.70
CA ARG A 183 0.26 8.46 -27.25
C ARG A 183 1.65 8.80 -27.79
N GLU A 184 1.79 9.87 -28.56
CA GLU A 184 3.07 10.33 -29.09
C GLU A 184 4.04 10.73 -27.98
N MET A 185 3.56 11.41 -26.93
CA MET A 185 4.38 11.79 -25.77
C MET A 185 4.92 10.55 -25.05
N VAL A 186 4.08 9.55 -24.79
CA VAL A 186 4.51 8.30 -24.14
C VAL A 186 5.56 7.57 -25.00
N ARG A 187 5.34 7.47 -26.32
CA ARG A 187 6.32 6.88 -27.25
C ARG A 187 7.61 7.70 -27.30
N ALA A 188 7.55 9.02 -27.29
CA ALA A 188 8.74 9.88 -27.31
C ALA A 188 9.63 9.69 -26.07
N ILE A 189 9.02 9.41 -24.91
CA ILE A 189 9.76 9.15 -23.66
C ILE A 189 10.31 7.72 -23.64
N TRP A 190 9.55 6.71 -24.06
CA TRP A 190 9.88 5.32 -23.74
C TRP A 190 10.28 4.45 -24.93
N ALA A 191 10.02 4.86 -26.18
CA ALA A 191 10.48 4.10 -27.35
C ALA A 191 12.01 4.12 -27.41
N SER A 192 12.60 2.94 -27.58
CA SER A 192 14.04 2.72 -27.63
C SER A 192 14.36 1.37 -28.24
N ASP A 193 15.48 1.27 -28.96
CA ASP A 193 16.01 0.00 -29.46
C ASP A 193 16.52 -0.90 -28.31
N ASP A 194 16.84 -0.30 -27.16
CA ASP A 194 17.21 -0.99 -25.92
C ASP A 194 16.33 -0.51 -24.76
N ALA A 195 15.11 -1.04 -24.72
CA ALA A 195 14.14 -0.75 -23.66
C ALA A 195 14.69 -1.13 -22.27
N GLY A 196 15.48 -2.21 -22.18
CA GLY A 196 16.10 -2.66 -20.94
C GLY A 196 17.06 -1.64 -20.36
N GLN A 197 18.00 -1.14 -21.16
CA GLN A 197 18.96 -0.12 -20.73
C GLN A 197 18.27 1.23 -20.47
N THR A 198 17.30 1.60 -21.32
CA THR A 198 16.56 2.87 -21.18
C THR A 198 15.78 2.92 -19.86
N LEU A 199 15.08 1.84 -19.52
CA LEU A 199 14.37 1.74 -18.24
C LEU A 199 15.36 1.75 -17.07
N LEU A 200 16.47 1.00 -17.16
CA LEU A 200 17.48 0.98 -16.11
C LEU A 200 18.02 2.39 -15.82
N ASP A 201 18.42 3.13 -16.86
CA ASP A 201 18.96 4.48 -16.71
C ASP A 201 17.93 5.45 -16.12
N SER A 202 16.66 5.33 -16.52
CA SER A 202 15.58 6.12 -15.93
C SER A 202 15.38 5.81 -14.44
N LEU A 203 15.33 4.52 -14.06
CA LEU A 203 15.15 4.13 -12.66
C LEU A 203 16.36 4.51 -11.80
N LEU A 204 17.59 4.45 -12.33
CA LEU A 204 18.78 4.95 -11.63
C LEU A 204 18.72 6.45 -11.41
N LEU A 205 18.20 7.21 -12.37
CA LEU A 205 17.99 8.65 -12.22
C LEU A 205 16.91 8.94 -11.18
N ASP A 206 15.78 8.23 -11.21
CA ASP A 206 14.71 8.34 -10.20
C ASP A 206 15.24 8.00 -8.80
N TYR A 207 16.03 6.94 -8.67
CA TYR A 207 16.70 6.55 -7.44
C TYR A 207 17.71 7.60 -6.93
N ALA A 208 18.27 8.41 -7.82
CA ALA A 208 19.15 9.52 -7.46
C ALA A 208 18.40 10.85 -7.30
N THR A 209 17.10 10.90 -7.53
CA THR A 209 16.32 12.14 -7.50
C THR A 209 15.99 12.53 -6.07
N GLU A 210 16.71 13.52 -5.55
CA GLU A 210 16.46 14.07 -4.23
C GLU A 210 15.25 15.02 -4.23
N GLY A 211 14.54 15.05 -3.11
CA GLY A 211 13.49 16.04 -2.87
C GLY A 211 14.08 17.44 -2.66
N ILE A 212 13.27 18.47 -2.90
CA ILE A 212 13.68 19.85 -2.58
C ILE A 212 13.15 20.19 -1.19
N PHE A 213 14.06 20.39 -0.23
CA PHE A 213 13.69 20.88 1.09
C PHE A 213 13.64 22.41 1.10
N ASN A 214 12.47 22.99 1.41
CA ASN A 214 12.26 24.44 1.40
C ASN A 214 12.64 25.14 2.74
N GLY A 215 13.21 24.39 3.69
CA GLY A 215 13.63 24.89 5.00
C GLY A 215 12.57 24.84 6.11
N HIS A 216 11.29 24.62 5.78
CA HIS A 216 10.18 24.71 6.74
C HIS A 216 9.13 23.60 6.62
N SER A 217 9.02 22.92 5.48
CA SER A 217 8.16 21.77 5.27
C SER A 217 8.80 20.76 4.30
N LEU A 218 8.22 19.57 4.22
CA LEU A 218 8.60 18.53 3.25
C LEU A 218 7.80 18.66 1.94
N ASP A 219 7.25 19.84 1.64
CA ASP A 219 6.53 20.07 0.40
C ASP A 219 7.49 19.96 -0.79
N GLY A 220 7.18 19.07 -1.75
CA GLY A 220 8.07 18.73 -2.87
C GLY A 220 9.15 17.70 -2.51
N TRP A 221 9.43 17.47 -1.22
CA TRP A 221 10.30 16.39 -0.77
C TRP A 221 9.70 15.01 -1.08
N ASP A 222 8.40 14.88 -0.85
CA ASP A 222 7.67 13.63 -1.04
C ASP A 222 7.71 13.12 -2.51
N VAL A 223 7.86 14.03 -3.48
CA VAL A 223 8.04 13.66 -4.89
C VAL A 223 9.35 12.91 -5.09
N GLY A 224 10.47 13.45 -4.59
CA GLY A 224 11.78 12.81 -4.66
C GLY A 224 11.81 11.50 -3.87
N GLY A 225 11.24 11.50 -2.66
CA GLY A 225 11.13 10.30 -1.84
C GLY A 225 10.31 9.19 -2.52
N ARG A 226 9.18 9.52 -3.15
CA ARG A 226 8.39 8.57 -3.93
C ARG A 226 9.15 8.04 -5.12
N LEU A 227 9.82 8.89 -5.91
CA LEU A 227 10.64 8.45 -7.05
C LEU A 227 11.73 7.47 -6.58
N GLN A 228 12.43 7.78 -5.48
CA GLN A 228 13.46 6.90 -4.93
C GLN A 228 12.92 5.53 -4.50
N SER A 229 11.84 5.51 -3.71
CA SER A 229 11.26 4.26 -3.19
C SER A 229 10.66 3.41 -4.32
N THR A 230 9.91 4.04 -5.24
CA THR A 230 9.31 3.34 -6.39
C THR A 230 10.37 2.82 -7.37
N ALA A 231 11.48 3.54 -7.55
CA ALA A 231 12.59 3.09 -8.36
C ALA A 231 13.36 1.96 -7.69
N ALA A 232 13.65 2.04 -6.39
CA ALA A 232 14.34 0.98 -5.66
C ALA A 232 13.61 -0.37 -5.76
N MET A 233 12.28 -0.35 -5.61
CA MET A 233 11.43 -1.53 -5.79
C MET A 233 11.58 -2.14 -7.18
N ARG A 234 11.50 -1.32 -8.24
CA ARG A 234 11.59 -1.79 -9.64
C ARG A 234 13.01 -2.22 -10.03
N LEU A 235 14.02 -1.56 -9.49
CA LEU A 235 15.42 -1.93 -9.64
C LEU A 235 15.67 -3.32 -9.05
N LEU A 236 15.18 -3.60 -7.84
CA LEU A 236 15.28 -4.93 -7.24
C LEU A 236 14.45 -5.99 -7.98
N TYR A 237 13.32 -5.61 -8.56
CA TYR A 237 12.47 -6.55 -9.30
C TYR A 237 13.04 -6.91 -10.67
N TYR A 238 13.40 -5.92 -11.50
CA TYR A 238 13.85 -6.16 -12.88
C TYR A 238 15.38 -6.32 -13.02
N TYR A 239 16.16 -5.71 -12.11
CA TYR A 239 17.62 -5.62 -12.19
C TYR A 239 18.31 -5.95 -10.85
N PRO A 240 17.95 -7.06 -10.17
CA PRO A 240 18.48 -7.36 -8.82
C PRO A 240 20.01 -7.49 -8.82
N LYS A 241 20.60 -8.09 -9.86
CA LYS A 241 22.05 -8.31 -9.96
C LYS A 241 22.83 -7.00 -10.00
N GLU A 242 22.28 -6.02 -10.69
CA GLU A 242 22.93 -4.74 -10.89
C GLU A 242 22.63 -3.75 -9.75
N SER A 243 21.49 -3.91 -9.06
CA SER A 243 21.01 -2.93 -8.08
C SER A 243 21.21 -3.28 -6.61
N ALA A 244 21.19 -4.57 -6.25
CA ALA A 244 21.20 -4.98 -4.85
C ALA A 244 22.40 -4.40 -4.08
N GLY A 245 23.58 -4.36 -4.69
CA GLY A 245 24.80 -3.87 -4.04
C GLY A 245 24.72 -2.42 -3.55
N PHE A 246 24.22 -1.48 -4.36
CA PHE A 246 24.13 -0.09 -3.93
C PHE A 246 22.91 0.18 -3.04
N ILE A 247 21.84 -0.61 -3.18
CA ILE A 247 20.68 -0.53 -2.28
C ILE A 247 21.07 -1.01 -0.87
N VAL A 248 21.85 -2.10 -0.74
CA VAL A 248 22.43 -2.53 0.53
C VAL A 248 23.26 -1.40 1.17
N GLN A 249 24.14 -0.77 0.39
CA GLN A 249 24.93 0.36 0.90
C GLN A 249 24.06 1.53 1.37
N ARG A 250 22.93 1.78 0.70
CA ARG A 250 21.97 2.81 1.11
C ARG A 250 21.31 2.45 2.44
N ILE A 251 20.78 1.22 2.57
CA ILE A 251 20.16 0.73 3.81
C ILE A 251 21.14 0.88 4.99
N ASP A 252 22.40 0.46 4.81
CA ASP A 252 23.43 0.54 5.85
C ASP A 252 23.75 1.99 6.25
N LYS A 253 23.54 2.96 5.36
CA LYS A 253 23.78 4.40 5.60
C LYS A 253 22.57 5.17 6.10
N LEU A 254 21.38 4.59 6.09
CA LEU A 254 20.20 5.26 6.65
C LEU A 254 20.47 5.60 8.12
N ASP A 255 20.24 6.86 8.46
CA ASP A 255 20.07 7.32 9.83
C ASP A 255 18.70 6.84 10.32
N LEU A 256 18.76 5.90 11.27
CA LEU A 256 17.59 5.26 11.87
C LEU A 256 17.51 5.61 13.37
N THR A 257 18.16 6.69 13.80
CA THR A 257 18.06 7.16 15.18
C THR A 257 16.61 7.48 15.54
N PRO A 258 16.18 7.27 16.80
CA PRO A 258 14.82 7.61 17.19
C PRO A 258 14.55 9.10 16.96
N THR A 259 13.42 9.42 16.34
CA THR A 259 12.89 10.77 16.23
C THR A 259 11.74 10.86 17.22
N GLU A 260 12.02 11.28 18.45
CA GLU A 260 10.98 11.32 19.49
C GLU A 260 9.83 12.24 19.03
N PRO A 261 8.59 11.74 18.92
CA PRO A 261 7.47 12.48 18.37
C PRO A 261 6.84 13.44 19.40
N ASP A 262 7.61 13.92 20.37
CA ASP A 262 7.14 15.00 21.23
C ASP A 262 7.01 16.29 20.39
N LYS A 263 6.00 17.09 20.73
CA LYS A 263 5.31 18.03 19.82
C LYS A 263 6.18 19.13 19.18
N ASP A 264 7.44 19.26 19.57
CA ASP A 264 8.37 20.28 19.09
C ASP A 264 9.48 19.73 18.19
N ASP A 265 9.56 18.42 17.94
CA ASP A 265 10.69 17.82 17.21
C ASP A 265 10.41 17.33 15.78
N LEU A 266 9.44 17.99 15.12
CA LEU A 266 9.30 17.92 13.67
C LEU A 266 10.64 18.27 12.97
N GLY A 267 11.48 19.08 13.64
CA GLY A 267 12.82 19.43 13.20
C GLY A 267 13.77 18.23 13.07
N LEU A 268 13.88 17.34 14.06
CA LEU A 268 14.74 16.14 13.96
C LEU A 268 14.21 15.18 12.90
N TYR A 269 12.90 14.91 12.85
CA TYR A 269 12.33 14.05 11.81
C TYR A 269 12.64 14.57 10.40
N MET A 270 12.44 15.88 10.17
CA MET A 270 12.76 16.51 8.89
C MET A 270 14.26 16.47 8.59
N LYS A 271 15.13 16.74 9.58
CA LYS A 271 16.58 16.63 9.42
C LYS A 271 17.01 15.22 9.06
N GLN A 272 16.44 14.21 9.70
CA GLN A 272 16.70 12.81 9.41
C GLN A 272 16.25 12.46 7.99
N CYS A 273 15.03 12.84 7.59
CA CYS A 273 14.55 12.66 6.22
C CYS A 273 15.49 13.30 5.20
N VAL A 274 15.89 14.56 5.43
CA VAL A 274 16.81 15.29 4.56
C VAL A 274 18.18 14.63 4.48
N ALA A 275 18.76 14.23 5.62
CA ALA A 275 20.04 13.52 5.67
C ALA A 275 19.97 12.17 4.94
N ASN A 276 18.84 11.48 5.07
CA ASN A 276 18.58 10.22 4.38
C ASN A 276 18.24 10.41 2.91
N GLY A 277 17.90 11.60 2.42
CA GLY A 277 17.39 11.82 1.07
C GLY A 277 16.00 11.22 0.79
N VAL A 278 15.44 10.45 1.73
CA VAL A 278 14.15 9.75 1.64
C VAL A 278 13.61 9.49 3.05
N ARG A 279 12.29 9.27 3.18
CA ARG A 279 11.71 8.72 4.43
C ARG A 279 12.14 7.26 4.57
N ALA A 280 12.85 6.94 5.65
CA ALA A 280 13.50 5.63 5.81
C ALA A 280 12.49 4.48 5.85
N ASP A 281 11.38 4.64 6.56
CA ASP A 281 10.28 3.68 6.66
C ASP A 281 9.65 3.38 5.30
N GLY A 282 9.26 4.40 4.54
CA GLY A 282 8.68 4.23 3.20
C GLY A 282 9.66 3.61 2.19
N PHE A 283 10.95 3.96 2.27
CA PHE A 283 11.98 3.33 1.43
C PHE A 283 12.16 1.85 1.76
N ILE A 284 12.26 1.53 3.06
CA ILE A 284 12.40 0.15 3.55
C ILE A 284 11.18 -0.67 3.17
N GLU A 285 9.97 -0.16 3.38
CA GLU A 285 8.73 -0.84 3.04
C GLU A 285 8.69 -1.20 1.55
N ALA A 286 9.13 -0.30 0.67
CA ALA A 286 9.18 -0.52 -0.77
C ALA A 286 10.11 -1.68 -1.19
N ILE A 287 11.07 -2.08 -0.36
CA ILE A 287 12.05 -3.12 -0.67
C ILE A 287 11.99 -4.35 0.24
N ALA A 288 11.21 -4.32 1.33
CA ALA A 288 11.15 -5.40 2.33
C ALA A 288 10.60 -6.74 1.81
N TRP A 289 9.96 -6.74 0.63
CA TRP A 289 9.48 -7.95 -0.04
C TRP A 289 10.63 -8.76 -0.68
N CYS A 290 11.77 -8.14 -0.97
CA CYS A 290 12.86 -8.72 -1.76
C CYS A 290 13.55 -9.88 -1.01
N ASP A 291 13.70 -11.02 -1.68
CA ASP A 291 14.34 -12.23 -1.12
C ASP A 291 15.84 -12.34 -1.43
N GLU A 292 16.44 -11.32 -2.06
CA GLU A 292 17.89 -11.29 -2.31
C GLU A 292 18.65 -11.36 -0.97
N PRO A 293 19.52 -12.36 -0.74
CA PRO A 293 20.15 -12.58 0.56
C PRO A 293 20.90 -11.36 1.12
N ALA A 294 21.56 -10.58 0.25
CA ALA A 294 22.26 -9.38 0.66
C ALA A 294 21.31 -8.28 1.17
N ILE A 295 20.13 -8.14 0.56
CA ILE A 295 19.08 -7.20 0.97
C ILE A 295 18.47 -7.64 2.30
N LEU A 296 18.10 -8.92 2.44
CA LEU A 296 17.58 -9.47 3.70
C LEU A 296 18.57 -9.26 4.86
N ALA A 297 19.86 -9.49 4.62
CA ALA A 297 20.89 -9.26 5.62
C ALA A 297 21.02 -7.77 6.01
N ALA A 298 20.93 -6.86 5.04
CA ALA A 298 20.96 -5.42 5.28
C ALA A 298 19.72 -4.93 6.05
N LEU A 299 18.52 -5.38 5.68
CA LEU A 299 17.28 -5.06 6.37
C LEU A 299 17.26 -5.61 7.80
N SER A 300 17.85 -6.78 8.03
CA SER A 300 18.03 -7.32 9.39
C SER A 300 18.93 -6.43 10.25
N ARG A 301 20.01 -5.90 9.69
CA ARG A 301 20.87 -4.92 10.39
C ARG A 301 20.15 -3.58 10.59
N ALA A 302 19.30 -3.18 9.65
CA ALA A 302 18.47 -1.99 9.81
C ALA A 302 17.45 -2.16 10.96
N PHE A 303 16.80 -3.33 11.06
CA PHE A 303 15.91 -3.67 12.17
C PHE A 303 16.62 -3.56 13.53
N GLU A 304 17.85 -4.09 13.64
CA GLU A 304 18.67 -4.00 14.87
C GLU A 304 19.02 -2.55 15.25
N ARG A 305 19.21 -1.67 14.25
CA ARG A 305 19.55 -0.25 14.45
C ARG A 305 18.33 0.66 14.57
N ALA A 306 17.13 0.18 14.23
CA ALA A 306 15.94 1.00 14.15
C ALA A 306 15.61 1.58 15.52
N GLY A 307 15.75 2.88 15.70
CA GLY A 307 15.27 3.60 16.86
C GLY A 307 13.75 3.73 16.82
N ASP A 308 13.24 4.19 15.68
CA ASP A 308 11.82 4.43 15.47
C ASP A 308 11.02 3.15 15.23
N LEU A 309 9.78 3.17 15.73
CA LEU A 309 8.87 2.04 15.59
C LEU A 309 8.44 1.81 14.13
N SER A 310 8.15 2.87 13.37
CA SER A 310 7.75 2.74 11.96
C SER A 310 8.83 2.04 11.13
N VAL A 311 10.09 2.40 11.34
CA VAL A 311 11.25 1.74 10.70
C VAL A 311 11.37 0.28 11.14
N ALA A 312 11.23 0.00 12.44
CA ALA A 312 11.29 -1.37 12.95
C ALA A 312 10.18 -2.25 12.33
N LEU A 313 8.96 -1.72 12.21
CA LEU A 313 7.84 -2.42 11.57
C LEU A 313 8.02 -2.57 10.06
N ALA A 314 8.59 -1.57 9.38
CA ALA A 314 8.87 -1.67 7.95
C ALA A 314 9.94 -2.72 7.62
N THR A 315 10.94 -2.89 8.50
CA THR A 315 12.02 -3.89 8.35
C THR A 315 11.62 -5.29 8.83
N GLU A 316 10.60 -5.39 9.67
CA GLU A 316 10.17 -6.63 10.34
C GLU A 316 9.94 -7.80 9.37
N PRO A 317 9.18 -7.67 8.27
CA PRO A 317 8.89 -8.82 7.40
C PRO A 317 10.15 -9.45 6.80
N ALA A 318 11.15 -8.63 6.46
CA ALA A 318 12.43 -9.10 5.92
C ALA A 318 13.32 -9.71 7.02
N ALA A 319 13.37 -9.07 8.19
CA ALA A 319 14.15 -9.58 9.32
C ALA A 319 13.57 -10.89 9.87
N ALA A 320 12.25 -11.08 9.84
CA ALA A 320 11.60 -12.30 10.29
C ALA A 320 11.95 -13.52 9.43
N LYS A 321 12.19 -13.32 8.12
CA LYS A 321 12.64 -14.39 7.21
C LYS A 321 14.03 -14.92 7.58
N SER A 322 14.92 -14.07 8.10
CA SER A 322 16.33 -14.41 8.35
C SER A 322 16.66 -14.66 9.84
N LYS A 323 16.00 -13.94 10.75
CA LYS A 323 16.27 -13.91 12.20
C LYS A 323 14.97 -13.79 13.02
N PRO A 324 14.04 -14.75 12.92
CA PRO A 324 12.72 -14.66 13.57
C PRO A 324 12.80 -14.48 15.10
N GLU A 325 13.73 -15.15 15.79
CA GLU A 325 13.86 -15.03 17.26
C GLU A 325 14.33 -13.64 17.72
N LEU A 326 15.20 -13.00 16.93
CA LEU A 326 15.64 -11.63 17.21
C LEU A 326 14.45 -10.66 17.08
N VAL A 327 13.64 -10.84 16.03
CA VAL A 327 12.45 -10.03 15.80
C VAL A 327 11.47 -10.21 16.96
N ARG A 328 11.10 -11.46 17.30
CA ARG A 328 10.17 -11.72 18.41
C ARG A 328 10.64 -11.10 19.72
N THR A 329 11.93 -11.25 20.04
CA THR A 329 12.52 -10.69 21.25
C THR A 329 12.52 -9.16 21.26
N THR A 330 12.83 -8.54 20.14
CA THR A 330 12.86 -7.08 20.01
C THR A 330 11.46 -6.49 20.10
N LEU A 331 10.48 -7.07 19.39
CA LEU A 331 9.09 -6.61 19.44
C LEU A 331 8.48 -6.80 20.84
N ALA A 332 8.68 -7.98 21.47
CA ALA A 332 8.21 -8.23 22.83
C ALA A 332 8.82 -7.26 23.84
N LYS A 333 10.12 -6.95 23.71
CA LYS A 333 10.77 -5.94 24.54
C LYS A 333 10.12 -4.57 24.37
N ARG A 334 9.92 -4.09 23.12
CA ARG A 334 9.28 -2.80 22.85
C ARG A 334 7.86 -2.73 23.40
N ILE A 335 7.08 -3.80 23.27
CA ILE A 335 5.73 -3.91 23.86
C ILE A 335 5.78 -3.69 25.37
N GLY A 336 6.80 -4.24 26.06
CA GLY A 336 7.01 -4.06 27.49
C GLY A 336 7.46 -2.65 27.89
N GLU A 337 8.00 -1.85 26.96
CA GLU A 337 8.46 -0.48 27.17
C GLU A 337 7.37 0.57 26.89
N LEU A 338 6.23 0.17 26.31
CA LEU A 338 5.13 1.09 26.02
C LEU A 338 4.51 1.67 27.31
N PRO A 339 4.10 2.96 27.30
CA PRO A 339 3.41 3.57 28.42
C PRO A 339 2.05 2.93 28.68
N GLU A 340 1.54 3.02 29.91
CA GLU A 340 0.22 2.46 30.27
C GLU A 340 -0.93 3.11 29.47
N ASP A 341 -0.82 4.42 29.24
CA ASP A 341 -1.74 5.24 28.47
C ASP A 341 -1.26 5.36 27.02
N ASP A 342 -1.56 4.33 26.23
CA ASP A 342 -1.30 4.31 24.80
C ASP A 342 -2.30 5.24 24.07
N LYS A 343 -1.88 5.91 22.99
CA LYS A 343 -2.60 7.01 22.30
C LYS A 343 -3.90 6.60 21.59
N GLY A 344 -4.51 5.50 22.00
CA GLY A 344 -5.73 4.93 21.46
C GLY A 344 -5.56 3.47 21.02
N PRO A 345 -6.64 2.83 20.55
CA PRO A 345 -6.66 1.39 20.30
C PRO A 345 -5.93 0.94 19.02
N TYR A 346 -5.48 1.89 18.20
CA TYR A 346 -4.72 1.67 16.96
C TYR A 346 -3.33 2.33 16.99
N ALA A 347 -2.83 2.61 18.20
CA ALA A 347 -1.51 3.23 18.39
C ALA A 347 -0.38 2.19 18.31
N ASP A 348 0.80 2.54 18.82
CA ASP A 348 2.03 1.74 18.73
C ASP A 348 1.85 0.32 19.28
N GLY A 349 1.10 0.15 20.36
CA GLY A 349 0.78 -1.17 20.92
C GLY A 349 0.02 -2.06 19.95
N TYR A 350 -0.93 -1.53 19.19
CA TYR A 350 -1.65 -2.29 18.17
C TYR A 350 -0.69 -2.83 17.11
N ALA A 351 0.12 -1.95 16.54
CA ALA A 351 1.01 -2.30 15.43
C ALA A 351 2.06 -3.34 15.85
N LEU A 352 2.66 -3.18 17.05
CA LEU A 352 3.60 -4.13 17.63
C LEU A 352 2.97 -5.49 17.90
N LEU A 353 1.77 -5.52 18.47
CA LEU A 353 1.04 -6.75 18.76
C LEU A 353 0.65 -7.50 17.48
N VAL A 354 0.20 -6.79 16.44
CA VAL A 354 -0.12 -7.41 15.14
C VAL A 354 1.14 -8.02 14.52
N ALA A 355 2.26 -7.28 14.48
CA ALA A 355 3.51 -7.78 13.93
C ALA A 355 4.00 -9.03 14.68
N LEU A 356 4.06 -8.97 16.02
CA LEU A 356 4.49 -10.11 16.84
C LEU A 356 3.50 -11.28 16.75
N GLY A 357 2.20 -11.00 16.68
CA GLY A 357 1.14 -12.01 16.58
C GLY A 357 1.23 -12.82 15.29
N LYS A 358 1.57 -12.18 14.15
CA LYS A 358 1.80 -12.86 12.86
C LYS A 358 2.97 -13.87 12.91
N LEU A 359 3.97 -13.64 13.77
CA LEU A 359 5.10 -14.56 14.00
C LEU A 359 4.75 -15.74 14.90
N GLY A 360 3.67 -15.62 15.67
CA GLY A 360 3.15 -16.65 16.57
C GLY A 360 4.09 -17.08 17.70
N GLY A 361 3.76 -18.21 18.31
CA GLY A 361 4.53 -18.85 19.38
C GLY A 361 4.26 -18.32 20.80
N ASP A 362 4.82 -19.00 21.79
CA ASP A 362 4.61 -18.70 23.22
C ASP A 362 5.06 -17.28 23.62
N GLN A 363 6.09 -16.76 22.97
CA GLN A 363 6.58 -15.42 23.23
C GLN A 363 5.57 -14.35 22.81
N ALA A 364 4.87 -14.55 21.68
CA ALA A 364 3.79 -13.67 21.27
C ALA A 364 2.65 -13.70 22.30
N LYS A 365 2.19 -14.89 22.70
CA LYS A 365 1.15 -15.03 23.74
C LYS A 365 1.54 -14.27 25.03
N ARG A 366 2.76 -14.48 25.54
CA ARG A 366 3.26 -13.79 26.75
C ARG A 366 3.32 -12.28 26.59
N ALA A 367 3.71 -11.77 25.41
CA ALA A 367 3.72 -10.33 25.16
C ALA A 367 2.32 -9.74 25.15
N PHE A 368 1.31 -10.45 24.63
CA PHE A 368 -0.08 -10.03 24.72
C PHE A 368 -0.59 -10.03 26.18
N GLU A 369 -0.26 -11.06 26.97
CA GLU A 369 -0.56 -11.13 28.41
C GLU A 369 0.06 -9.96 29.18
N GLN A 370 1.35 -9.68 28.92
CA GLN A 370 2.07 -8.57 29.53
C GLN A 370 1.47 -7.22 29.11
N TYR A 371 1.21 -7.01 27.83
CA TYR A 371 0.63 -5.75 27.36
C TYR A 371 -0.73 -5.49 28.02
N SER A 372 -1.59 -6.49 28.08
CA SER A 372 -2.91 -6.39 28.73
C SER A 372 -2.87 -6.25 30.28
N THR A 373 -1.67 -6.25 30.87
CA THR A 373 -1.38 -6.00 32.28
C THR A 373 -0.55 -4.72 32.39
N PRO A 374 -1.17 -3.52 32.42
CA PRO A 374 -2.27 -3.17 33.32
C PRO A 374 -3.64 -3.31 32.69
N LEU A 375 -4.65 -3.49 33.56
CA LEU A 375 -6.02 -3.71 33.13
C LEU A 375 -6.69 -2.40 32.69
N THR A 376 -6.09 -1.57 31.85
CA THR A 376 -6.74 -0.36 31.31
C THR A 376 -7.74 -0.73 30.21
N THR A 377 -8.74 0.14 29.99
CA THR A 377 -9.71 -0.05 28.91
C THR A 377 -9.04 -0.01 27.53
N SER A 378 -8.11 0.95 27.33
CA SER A 378 -7.40 1.13 26.04
C SER A 378 -6.57 -0.10 25.66
N ARG A 379 -5.77 -0.65 26.59
CA ARG A 379 -4.93 -1.82 26.30
C ARG A 379 -5.75 -3.07 26.02
N ARG A 380 -6.81 -3.33 26.79
CA ARG A 380 -7.71 -4.47 26.53
C ARG A 380 -8.42 -4.35 25.18
N HIS A 381 -8.87 -3.15 24.82
CA HIS A 381 -9.46 -2.91 23.51
C HIS A 381 -8.45 -3.17 22.37
N THR A 382 -7.24 -2.62 22.50
CA THR A 382 -6.13 -2.85 21.56
C THR A 382 -5.83 -4.34 21.40
N THR A 383 -5.77 -5.09 22.50
CA THR A 383 -5.59 -6.55 22.49
C THR A 383 -6.71 -7.26 21.71
N CYS A 384 -7.98 -6.90 21.91
CA CYS A 384 -9.10 -7.46 21.14
C CYS A 384 -8.97 -7.20 19.64
N LEU A 385 -8.54 -5.99 19.25
CA LEU A 385 -8.38 -5.62 17.84
C LEU A 385 -7.19 -6.32 17.19
N ALA A 386 -6.02 -6.34 17.86
CA ALA A 386 -4.86 -7.05 17.36
C ALA A 386 -5.13 -8.55 17.19
N LEU A 387 -5.83 -9.19 18.14
CA LEU A 387 -6.22 -10.60 18.06
C LEU A 387 -7.23 -10.89 16.93
N ARG A 388 -8.08 -9.92 16.58
CA ARG A 388 -8.99 -10.03 15.42
C ARG A 388 -8.23 -10.13 14.11
N GLU A 389 -7.15 -9.38 14.00
CA GLU A 389 -6.28 -9.35 12.81
C GLU A 389 -5.45 -10.64 12.71
N VAL A 390 -4.75 -11.03 13.78
CA VAL A 390 -3.78 -12.16 13.71
C VAL A 390 -4.41 -13.53 13.93
N ARG A 391 -5.59 -13.60 14.56
CA ARG A 391 -6.34 -14.84 14.83
C ARG A 391 -5.51 -15.96 15.48
N GLY A 392 -4.67 -15.61 16.45
CA GLY A 392 -3.84 -16.60 17.14
C GLY A 392 -4.66 -17.70 17.83
N GLU A 393 -4.16 -18.94 17.85
CA GLU A 393 -4.84 -20.09 18.48
C GLU A 393 -5.15 -19.88 19.97
N TRP A 394 -4.33 -19.04 20.63
CA TRP A 394 -4.45 -18.66 22.03
C TRP A 394 -5.38 -17.45 22.27
N ALA A 395 -6.05 -16.92 21.25
CA ALA A 395 -6.95 -15.77 21.40
C ALA A 395 -8.06 -16.05 22.41
N ILE A 396 -8.61 -17.27 22.44
CA ILE A 396 -9.64 -17.66 23.40
C ILE A 396 -9.11 -17.60 24.83
N ASP A 397 -7.94 -18.17 25.11
CA ASP A 397 -7.33 -18.17 26.44
C ASP A 397 -7.15 -16.74 26.97
N LEU A 398 -6.69 -15.83 26.11
CA LEU A 398 -6.43 -14.44 26.50
C LEU A 398 -7.70 -13.60 26.65
N LEU A 399 -8.71 -13.85 25.82
CA LEU A 399 -9.93 -13.04 25.78
C LEU A 399 -11.05 -13.58 26.67
N ALA A 400 -11.04 -14.86 27.06
CA ALA A 400 -12.06 -15.42 27.94
C ALA A 400 -12.20 -14.63 29.27
N PRO A 401 -11.10 -14.17 29.93
CA PRO A 401 -11.21 -13.28 31.08
C PRO A 401 -11.90 -11.94 30.78
N PHE A 402 -11.78 -11.42 29.55
CA PHE A 402 -12.34 -10.12 29.14
C PHE A 402 -13.86 -10.18 28.95
N LEU A 403 -14.44 -11.36 28.79
CA LEU A 403 -15.91 -11.54 28.73
C LEU A 403 -16.62 -11.06 30.01
N ASN A 404 -15.90 -10.87 31.11
CA ASN A 404 -16.44 -10.32 32.36
C ASN A 404 -16.20 -8.80 32.52
N ASP A 405 -15.47 -8.16 31.60
CA ASP A 405 -15.14 -6.73 31.68
C ASP A 405 -16.23 -5.86 31.07
N ARG A 406 -17.04 -5.25 31.94
CA ARG A 406 -18.19 -4.43 31.54
C ARG A 406 -17.87 -2.96 31.28
N ARG A 407 -16.60 -2.56 31.33
CA ARG A 407 -16.21 -1.16 31.10
C ARG A 407 -16.51 -0.75 29.66
N GLU A 408 -17.01 0.47 29.51
CA GLU A 408 -17.37 1.05 28.22
C GLU A 408 -16.14 1.64 27.52
N LEU A 409 -16.14 1.55 26.20
CA LEU A 409 -15.14 2.13 25.31
C LEU A 409 -15.54 3.57 24.98
N ASP A 410 -14.67 4.55 25.27
CA ASP A 410 -14.97 5.95 24.98
C ASP A 410 -15.19 6.17 23.47
N ARG A 411 -16.30 6.83 23.11
CA ARG A 411 -16.70 7.18 21.72
C ARG A 411 -17.03 6.01 20.79
N TRP A 412 -16.89 4.75 21.21
CA TRP A 412 -17.26 3.58 20.42
C TRP A 412 -18.68 3.17 20.74
N THR A 413 -19.55 3.14 19.73
CA THR A 413 -20.96 2.79 19.91
C THR A 413 -21.44 1.87 18.79
N TYR A 414 -22.40 1.01 19.11
CA TYR A 414 -23.07 0.15 18.13
C TYR A 414 -24.57 0.49 18.03
N ALA A 415 -25.18 0.24 16.88
CA ALA A 415 -26.61 0.41 16.69
C ALA A 415 -27.38 -0.75 17.33
N VAL A 416 -28.37 -0.46 18.18
CA VAL A 416 -29.20 -1.49 18.81
C VAL A 416 -30.05 -2.22 17.77
N ASP A 417 -30.56 -1.45 16.79
CA ASP A 417 -31.27 -1.94 15.61
C ASP A 417 -30.73 -1.21 14.38
N PHE A 418 -30.14 -1.97 13.44
CA PHE A 418 -29.60 -1.44 12.19
C PHE A 418 -30.67 -0.75 11.34
N ALA A 419 -31.93 -1.17 11.43
CA ALA A 419 -33.01 -0.59 10.66
C ALA A 419 -33.46 0.79 11.17
N GLN A 420 -33.23 1.08 12.46
CA GLN A 420 -33.79 2.27 13.11
C GLN A 420 -32.78 3.38 13.37
N ASN A 421 -31.46 3.12 13.27
CA ASN A 421 -30.31 4.04 13.34
C ASN A 421 -30.26 5.12 14.47
N GLU A 422 -31.28 5.24 15.33
CA GLU A 422 -31.42 6.33 16.29
C GLU A 422 -30.87 5.98 17.68
N ARG A 423 -31.01 4.71 18.11
CA ARG A 423 -30.49 4.27 19.41
C ARG A 423 -29.15 3.58 19.26
N ARG A 424 -28.10 4.23 19.74
CA ARG A 424 -26.75 3.67 19.86
C ARG A 424 -26.39 3.46 21.33
N LEU A 425 -25.71 2.36 21.62
CA LEU A 425 -25.18 2.08 22.96
C LEU A 425 -23.64 2.02 22.91
N PRO A 426 -22.93 2.42 23.97
CA PRO A 426 -21.49 2.28 24.03
C PRO A 426 -21.05 0.81 23.88
N ILE A 427 -19.94 0.55 23.21
CA ILE A 427 -19.38 -0.81 23.17
C ILE A 427 -18.65 -1.07 24.50
N ARG A 428 -18.72 -2.28 25.06
CA ARG A 428 -17.93 -2.70 26.24
C ARG A 428 -16.77 -3.59 25.85
N ILE A 429 -15.77 -3.72 26.71
CA ILE A 429 -14.65 -4.66 26.52
C ILE A 429 -15.15 -6.10 26.31
N CYS A 430 -16.13 -6.55 27.09
CA CYS A 430 -16.72 -7.89 26.92
C CYS A 430 -17.42 -8.09 25.57
N ASP A 431 -17.95 -7.01 24.97
CA ASP A 431 -18.61 -7.06 23.66
C ASP A 431 -17.56 -7.24 22.55
N GLU A 432 -16.47 -6.44 22.57
CA GLU A 432 -15.34 -6.59 21.63
C GLU A 432 -14.64 -7.95 21.77
N ALA A 433 -14.44 -8.43 23.00
CA ALA A 433 -13.83 -9.74 23.26
C ALA A 433 -14.70 -10.86 22.68
N ALA A 434 -16.02 -10.80 22.87
CA ALA A 434 -16.95 -11.79 22.32
C ALA A 434 -16.96 -11.74 20.77
N THR A 435 -16.98 -10.56 20.17
CA THR A 435 -16.85 -10.41 18.71
C THR A 435 -15.56 -11.05 18.19
N THR A 436 -14.41 -10.74 18.81
CA THR A 436 -13.13 -11.30 18.38
C THR A 436 -13.06 -12.82 18.57
N ILE A 437 -13.57 -13.36 19.68
CA ILE A 437 -13.64 -14.81 19.91
C ILE A 437 -14.52 -15.50 18.85
N ALA A 438 -15.71 -14.94 18.55
CA ALA A 438 -16.61 -15.52 17.55
C ALA A 438 -16.02 -15.48 16.13
N LEU A 439 -15.29 -14.42 15.77
CA LEU A 439 -14.60 -14.34 14.47
C LEU A 439 -13.47 -15.36 14.32
N ALA A 440 -12.82 -15.74 15.43
CA ALA A 440 -11.76 -16.73 15.44
C ALA A 440 -12.28 -18.18 15.61
N ASN A 441 -13.57 -18.38 15.90
CA ASN A 441 -14.12 -19.70 16.21
C ASN A 441 -15.53 -19.86 15.62
N GLU A 442 -15.64 -20.61 14.52
CA GLU A 442 -16.91 -20.79 13.78
C GLU A 442 -18.03 -21.44 14.62
N ASP A 443 -17.69 -22.18 15.68
CA ASP A 443 -18.69 -22.78 16.59
C ASP A 443 -19.36 -21.75 17.51
N LEU A 444 -18.70 -20.61 17.73
CA LEU A 444 -19.16 -19.57 18.64
C LEU A 444 -19.80 -18.45 17.83
N LYS A 445 -21.01 -18.05 18.23
CA LYS A 445 -21.75 -16.96 17.58
C LYS A 445 -21.89 -15.80 18.53
N PHE A 446 -21.62 -14.59 18.01
CA PHE A 446 -21.91 -13.35 18.69
C PHE A 446 -22.32 -12.31 17.67
N GLU A 447 -23.52 -11.75 17.86
CA GLU A 447 -24.04 -10.65 17.07
C GLU A 447 -24.06 -9.40 17.95
N MET A 448 -23.33 -8.36 17.52
CA MET A 448 -23.32 -7.06 18.18
C MET A 448 -24.61 -6.28 17.83
N GLN A 449 -25.75 -6.84 18.24
CA GLN A 449 -27.10 -6.34 17.98
C GLN A 449 -28.01 -6.56 19.20
N GLY A 450 -28.92 -5.62 19.43
CA GLY A 450 -29.87 -5.63 20.54
C GLY A 450 -29.37 -4.89 21.78
N ASP A 451 -30.18 -4.93 22.83
CA ASP A 451 -29.87 -4.24 24.08
C ASP A 451 -28.80 -4.98 24.91
N ARG A 452 -28.42 -4.37 26.05
CA ARG A 452 -27.42 -4.96 26.96
C ARG A 452 -27.81 -6.34 27.45
N ALA A 453 -29.09 -6.60 27.73
CA ALA A 453 -29.55 -7.88 28.24
C ALA A 453 -29.35 -8.98 27.19
N ARG A 454 -29.64 -8.70 25.92
CA ARG A 454 -29.38 -9.64 24.81
C ARG A 454 -27.89 -9.90 24.63
N LEU A 455 -27.04 -8.87 24.64
CA LEU A 455 -25.59 -9.07 24.55
C LEU A 455 -25.05 -9.89 25.73
N ASP A 456 -25.53 -9.61 26.95
CA ASP A 456 -25.12 -10.34 28.15
C ASP A 456 -25.52 -11.81 28.10
N PHE A 457 -26.70 -12.11 27.57
CA PHE A 457 -27.15 -13.48 27.35
C PHE A 457 -26.25 -14.22 26.36
N GLN A 458 -25.89 -13.59 25.22
CA GLN A 458 -24.97 -14.17 24.24
C GLN A 458 -23.59 -14.45 24.86
N ILE A 459 -23.06 -13.49 25.63
CA ILE A 459 -21.77 -13.63 26.31
C ILE A 459 -21.80 -14.77 27.34
N GLN A 460 -22.88 -14.90 28.13
CA GLN A 460 -23.03 -16.00 29.09
C GLN A 460 -23.10 -17.37 28.39
N ALA A 461 -23.80 -17.47 27.26
CA ALA A 461 -23.83 -18.68 26.46
C ALA A 461 -22.43 -19.05 25.94
N MET A 462 -21.69 -18.07 25.40
CA MET A 462 -20.31 -18.25 24.95
C MET A 462 -19.40 -18.72 26.10
N GLN A 463 -19.47 -18.09 27.27
CA GLN A 463 -18.71 -18.51 28.46
C GLN A 463 -19.03 -19.95 28.88
N SER A 464 -20.27 -20.40 28.70
CA SER A 464 -20.69 -21.75 29.07
C SER A 464 -20.08 -22.79 28.12
N VAL A 465 -20.04 -22.50 26.82
CA VAL A 465 -19.36 -23.34 25.83
C VAL A 465 -17.85 -23.40 26.08
N LEU A 466 -17.23 -22.25 26.38
CA LEU A 466 -15.79 -22.17 26.65
C LEU A 466 -15.36 -22.93 27.92
N LYS A 467 -16.25 -23.11 28.91
CA LYS A 467 -15.97 -23.91 30.12
C LYS A 467 -16.07 -25.42 29.89
N MET A 468 -16.73 -25.84 28.82
CA MET A 468 -16.88 -27.27 28.47
C MET A 468 -15.76 -27.77 27.56
N LYS A 469 -15.08 -26.86 26.85
CA LYS A 469 -13.84 -27.12 26.12
C LYS A 469 -12.67 -27.08 27.13
#